data_AF-A0A7L5BRN4-F1
#
_entry.id   AF-A0A7L5BRN4-F1
#
_cell.length_a   1.000
_cell.length_b   1.000
_cell.length_c   1.000
_cell.angle_alpha   90.00
_cell.angle_beta   90.00
_cell.angle_gamma   90.00
#
_symmetry.space_group_name_H-M   'P 1'
#
loop_
_entity.id
_entity.type
_entity.pdbx_description
1 polymer ?
#
loop_
_entity_poly.entity_id
_entity_poly.type
_entity_poly.pdbx_seq_one_letter_code
_entity_poly.pdbx_strand_id
1 'polypeptide(L)'
;MDQNAKKWFDFGPGISLSLRQSGGRYLLRLELAHKPSPAAVEKAYEGRWAMIQSGNDGRPAIYEHMNDVRSLNDVVTRLEAFFDKGRIMGALSVTARAPTNIAPPARSSREVTDAVLNAFAADAPVPLLQHINRSIQHAYAVMGARAAAAKQLPFEGDAFGVYDRLVAKVGPLRAAETWGTVLLAVSTGRHGWQEKLDSLMEWDAGGREAQIAADTSIKAMVEAIAREVSVINATGLAEVDLASSLRGRLVEAAGERISYRAYDGAKFQPKGAPDLGPNTFTVQQGLSLDLATDAKARITQALSAAAKAFGMPRDRLFGDETVKFFFAPDMGRAGGLDRGSATLYRANEDIQLHAIHIVPTRPGALIHEIGHQIHNVGDKDFILEKVRSHKFAQSTRRIVSALEEKGLISPQYAAYLTEPAEIFARAFEAHVAATQSMEQMGGSLSSVGSPSLTPTGDELATFMSNMRAVVQASRSDLDSKTRARPAEPRNAATPRMSI
;
A
#
# COMPACT_ATOMS: atom_id res chain seq x y z
N MET A 1 10.30 -21.54 -41.18
CA MET A 1 9.92 -22.09 -39.86
C MET A 1 9.58 -20.93 -38.95
N ASP A 2 8.39 -20.97 -38.34
CA ASP A 2 7.79 -19.92 -37.50
C ASP A 2 8.64 -19.55 -36.27
N GLN A 3 9.56 -18.60 -36.42
CA GLN A 3 10.35 -18.09 -35.29
C GLN A 3 9.55 -17.16 -34.35
N ASN A 4 8.29 -16.82 -34.66
CA ASN A 4 7.47 -15.87 -33.91
C ASN A 4 6.16 -16.44 -33.34
N ALA A 5 6.10 -17.76 -33.20
CA ALA A 5 5.00 -18.43 -32.51
C ALA A 5 5.33 -18.51 -31.01
N LYS A 6 4.70 -17.69 -30.16
CA LYS A 6 4.77 -17.90 -28.71
C LYS A 6 3.80 -19.01 -28.34
N LYS A 7 4.34 -20.03 -27.69
CA LYS A 7 3.60 -21.20 -27.24
C LYS A 7 3.49 -21.15 -25.72
N TRP A 8 2.27 -21.24 -25.21
CA TRP A 8 2.00 -21.29 -23.78
C TRP A 8 0.87 -22.29 -23.51
N PHE A 9 0.73 -22.75 -22.27
CA PHE A 9 -0.26 -23.74 -21.90
C PHE A 9 -1.44 -23.09 -21.17
N ASP A 10 -2.64 -23.24 -21.72
CA ASP A 10 -3.90 -22.89 -21.08
C ASP A 10 -4.65 -24.16 -20.67
N PHE A 11 -4.60 -24.50 -19.39
CA PHE A 11 -5.34 -25.63 -18.84
C PHE A 11 -6.73 -25.23 -18.31
N GLY A 12 -7.11 -23.95 -18.44
CA GLY A 12 -8.32 -23.41 -17.85
C GLY A 12 -8.22 -23.16 -16.33
N PRO A 13 -9.32 -22.75 -15.68
CA PRO A 13 -9.32 -22.41 -14.27
C PRO A 13 -8.95 -23.61 -13.38
N GLY A 14 -8.21 -23.33 -12.32
CA GLY A 14 -7.82 -24.34 -11.32
C GLY A 14 -6.58 -25.16 -11.69
N ILE A 15 -5.91 -24.89 -12.80
CA ILE A 15 -4.60 -25.47 -13.11
C ILE A 15 -3.68 -24.34 -13.59
N SER A 16 -2.54 -24.15 -12.93
CA SER A 16 -1.58 -23.13 -13.32
C SER A 16 -0.18 -23.70 -13.51
N LEU A 17 0.51 -23.20 -14.53
CA LEU A 17 1.87 -23.58 -14.86
C LEU A 17 2.75 -22.33 -14.81
N SER A 18 3.82 -22.37 -14.04
CA SER A 18 4.74 -21.24 -13.88
C SER A 18 6.19 -21.69 -13.85
N LEU A 19 7.11 -20.76 -14.11
CA LEU A 19 8.54 -20.96 -13.93
C LEU A 19 8.99 -20.27 -12.65
N ARG A 20 9.70 -21.01 -11.79
CA ARG A 20 10.28 -20.49 -10.54
C ARG A 20 11.80 -20.45 -10.67
N GLN A 21 12.40 -19.29 -10.42
CA GLN A 21 13.85 -19.18 -10.33
C GLN A 21 14.32 -19.58 -8.92
N SER A 22 15.19 -20.59 -8.82
CA SER A 22 15.75 -21.06 -7.55
C SER A 22 17.21 -21.47 -7.74
N GLY A 23 18.12 -20.82 -7.02
CA GLY A 23 19.56 -21.11 -7.10
C GLY A 23 20.15 -21.01 -8.51
N GLY A 24 19.70 -20.03 -9.31
CA GLY A 24 20.16 -19.83 -10.69
C GLY A 24 19.54 -20.78 -11.73
N ARG A 25 18.62 -21.66 -11.34
CA ARG A 25 17.89 -22.58 -12.23
C ARG A 25 16.42 -22.17 -12.38
N TYR A 26 15.82 -22.47 -13.53
CA TYR A 26 14.41 -22.30 -13.81
C TYR A 26 13.67 -23.63 -13.63
N LEU A 27 12.93 -23.75 -12.54
CA LEU A 27 12.15 -24.95 -12.23
C LEU A 27 10.72 -24.78 -12.72
N LEU A 28 10.13 -25.87 -13.23
CA LEU A 28 8.73 -25.90 -13.62
C LEU A 28 7.87 -26.10 -12.37
N ARG A 29 6.88 -25.23 -12.16
CA ARG A 29 5.92 -25.32 -11.05
C ARG A 29 4.52 -25.53 -11.61
N LEU A 30 3.87 -26.59 -11.15
CA LEU A 30 2.50 -26.95 -11.49
C LEU A 30 1.63 -26.83 -10.25
N GLU A 31 0.52 -26.11 -10.38
CA GLU A 31 -0.50 -25.96 -9.35
C GLU A 31 -1.81 -26.59 -9.84
N LEU A 32 -2.41 -27.42 -8.99
CA LEU A 32 -3.64 -28.16 -9.28
C LEU A 32 -4.66 -27.86 -8.17
N ALA A 33 -5.83 -27.33 -8.53
CA ALA A 33 -6.90 -27.03 -7.58
C ALA A 33 -7.40 -28.27 -6.82
N HIS A 34 -7.18 -29.46 -7.38
CA HIS A 34 -7.51 -30.74 -6.76
C HIS A 34 -6.28 -31.62 -6.66
N LYS A 35 -6.23 -32.41 -5.59
CA LYS A 35 -5.18 -33.40 -5.38
C LYS A 35 -5.21 -34.43 -6.53
N PRO A 36 -4.08 -34.66 -7.23
CA PRO A 36 -4.02 -35.66 -8.28
C PRO A 36 -4.24 -37.08 -7.73
N SER A 37 -4.64 -38.01 -8.61
CA SER A 37 -4.86 -39.40 -8.23
C SER A 37 -3.56 -40.03 -7.69
N PRO A 38 -3.63 -41.04 -6.80
CA PRO A 38 -2.44 -41.70 -6.27
C PRO A 38 -1.46 -42.19 -7.36
N ALA A 39 -1.97 -42.73 -8.47
CA ALA A 39 -1.17 -43.14 -9.62
C ALA A 39 -0.46 -41.97 -10.33
N ALA A 40 -1.10 -40.80 -10.41
CA ALA A 40 -0.47 -39.60 -10.96
C ALA A 40 0.58 -39.01 -9.99
N VAL A 41 0.38 -39.14 -8.68
CA VAL A 41 1.39 -38.75 -7.67
C VAL A 41 2.63 -39.64 -7.75
N GLU A 42 2.44 -40.95 -7.91
CA GLU A 42 3.53 -41.92 -8.08
C GLU A 42 4.31 -41.65 -9.37
N LYS A 43 3.59 -41.47 -10.50
CA LYS A 43 4.20 -41.11 -11.79
C LYS A 43 4.91 -39.75 -11.76
N ALA A 44 4.40 -38.78 -11.00
CA ALA A 44 5.05 -37.48 -10.81
C ALA A 44 6.35 -37.61 -10.00
N TYR A 45 6.34 -38.43 -8.95
CA TYR A 45 7.56 -38.71 -8.18
C TYR A 45 8.64 -39.39 -9.03
N GLU A 46 8.27 -40.42 -9.81
CA GLU A 46 9.16 -41.08 -10.78
C GLU A 46 9.69 -40.08 -11.83
N GLY A 47 8.83 -39.15 -12.26
CA GLY A 47 9.14 -38.04 -13.14
C GLY A 47 9.95 -36.91 -12.49
N ARG A 48 10.47 -37.09 -11.27
CA ARG A 48 11.26 -36.11 -10.49
C ARG A 48 10.52 -34.81 -10.19
N TRP A 49 9.23 -34.90 -9.90
CA TRP A 49 8.47 -33.81 -9.31
C TRP A 49 8.48 -33.91 -7.79
N ALA A 50 8.88 -32.83 -7.13
CA ALA A 50 8.77 -32.68 -5.70
C ALA A 50 7.41 -32.08 -5.37
N MET A 51 6.65 -32.75 -4.50
CA MET A 51 5.43 -32.19 -3.93
C MET A 51 5.82 -31.13 -2.89
N ILE A 52 5.49 -29.88 -3.17
CA ILE A 52 5.73 -28.75 -2.28
C ILE A 52 4.53 -28.55 -1.35
N GLN A 53 3.33 -28.83 -1.86
CA GLN A 53 2.08 -28.76 -1.11
C GLN A 53 1.16 -29.90 -1.56
N SER A 54 0.64 -30.68 -0.60
CA SER A 54 -0.12 -31.91 -0.86
C SER A 54 -1.58 -31.71 -1.30
N GLY A 55 -2.06 -30.47 -1.30
CA GLY A 55 -3.44 -30.12 -1.63
C GLY A 55 -4.45 -30.79 -0.72
N ASN A 56 -4.73 -30.19 0.43
CA ASN A 56 -5.82 -30.58 1.36
C ASN A 56 -6.68 -29.34 1.65
N ASP A 57 -7.96 -29.56 1.97
CA ASP A 57 -8.90 -28.54 2.49
C ASP A 57 -8.96 -27.25 1.66
N GLY A 58 -9.32 -27.37 0.37
CA GLY A 58 -9.50 -26.23 -0.53
C GLY A 58 -8.22 -25.54 -1.00
N ARG A 59 -7.03 -26.03 -0.58
CA ARG A 59 -5.74 -25.55 -1.08
C ARG A 59 -5.28 -26.35 -2.29
N PRO A 60 -4.67 -25.70 -3.29
CA PRO A 60 -4.17 -26.39 -4.45
C PRO A 60 -2.97 -27.29 -4.11
N ALA A 61 -2.84 -28.43 -4.78
CA ALA A 61 -1.65 -29.23 -4.75
C ALA A 61 -0.57 -28.57 -5.63
N ILE A 62 0.64 -28.40 -5.08
CA ILE A 62 1.74 -27.72 -5.77
C ILE A 62 2.89 -28.70 -5.94
N TYR A 63 3.35 -28.84 -7.18
CA TYR A 63 4.47 -29.67 -7.56
C TYR A 63 5.53 -28.81 -8.25
N GLU A 64 6.79 -29.05 -7.93
CA GLU A 64 7.94 -28.41 -8.59
C GLU A 64 8.87 -29.48 -9.17
N HIS A 65 9.20 -29.35 -10.45
CA HIS A 65 10.12 -30.28 -11.10
C HIS A 65 11.55 -30.00 -10.63
N MET A 66 12.26 -31.05 -10.22
CA MET A 66 13.57 -30.91 -9.56
C MET A 66 14.71 -30.52 -10.51
N ASN A 67 14.50 -30.67 -11.83
CA ASN A 67 15.48 -30.27 -12.86
C ASN A 67 15.09 -28.97 -13.57
N ASP A 68 16.12 -28.27 -14.04
CA ASP A 68 16.03 -27.02 -14.81
C ASP A 68 15.32 -27.21 -16.17
N VAL A 69 14.46 -26.26 -16.57
CA VAL A 69 13.71 -26.28 -17.84
C VAL A 69 14.52 -25.58 -18.92
N ARG A 70 14.84 -26.28 -20.01
CA ARG A 70 15.69 -25.74 -21.10
C ARG A 70 14.93 -25.55 -22.41
N SER A 71 13.81 -26.24 -22.60
CA SER A 71 13.00 -26.13 -23.80
C SER A 71 11.51 -26.32 -23.51
N LEU A 72 10.66 -25.88 -24.43
CA LEU A 72 9.21 -26.16 -24.38
C LEU A 72 8.92 -27.67 -24.48
N ASN A 73 9.75 -28.41 -25.21
CA ASN A 73 9.61 -29.86 -25.31
C ASN A 73 9.86 -30.54 -23.95
N ASP A 74 10.75 -29.97 -23.13
CA ASP A 74 10.96 -30.43 -21.75
C ASP A 74 9.70 -30.21 -20.92
N VAL A 75 9.01 -29.09 -21.12
CA VAL A 75 7.76 -28.78 -20.41
C VAL A 75 6.66 -29.78 -20.80
N VAL A 76 6.47 -30.05 -22.09
CA VAL A 76 5.51 -31.06 -22.58
C VAL A 76 5.81 -32.41 -21.94
N THR A 77 7.06 -32.88 -22.05
CA THR A 77 7.47 -34.18 -21.53
C THR A 77 7.23 -34.30 -20.03
N ARG A 78 7.50 -33.24 -19.25
CA ARG A 78 7.32 -33.26 -17.78
C ARG A 78 5.86 -33.25 -17.36
N LEU A 79 4.99 -32.62 -18.15
CA LEU A 79 3.56 -32.56 -17.88
C LEU A 79 2.86 -33.90 -18.14
N GLU A 80 3.46 -34.81 -18.89
CA GLU A 80 2.94 -36.18 -19.12
C GLU A 80 2.82 -37.01 -17.82
N ALA A 81 3.44 -36.55 -16.72
CA ALA A 81 3.25 -37.10 -15.39
C ALA A 81 1.83 -36.84 -14.84
N PHE A 82 1.20 -35.73 -15.24
CA PHE A 82 -0.10 -35.28 -14.71
C PHE A 82 -1.23 -35.32 -15.73
N PHE A 83 -0.92 -35.21 -17.01
CA PHE A 83 -1.90 -35.07 -18.09
C PHE A 83 -1.56 -36.00 -19.25
N ASP A 84 -2.58 -36.44 -20.00
CA ASP A 84 -2.36 -37.14 -21.25
C ASP A 84 -1.90 -36.17 -22.35
N LYS A 85 -1.27 -36.71 -23.39
CA LYS A 85 -0.75 -35.92 -24.52
C LYS A 85 -1.84 -35.10 -25.21
N GLY A 86 -3.07 -35.63 -25.32
CA GLY A 86 -4.19 -34.93 -25.95
C GLY A 86 -4.55 -33.66 -25.17
N ARG A 87 -4.63 -33.76 -23.84
CA ARG A 87 -4.89 -32.61 -22.96
C ARG A 87 -3.74 -31.59 -22.96
N ILE A 88 -2.49 -32.03 -22.98
CA ILE A 88 -1.32 -31.14 -23.03
C ILE A 88 -1.29 -30.37 -24.36
N MET A 89 -1.57 -31.06 -25.47
CA MET A 89 -1.60 -30.45 -26.80
C MET A 89 -2.82 -29.56 -27.00
N GLY A 90 -3.97 -29.91 -26.42
CA GLY A 90 -5.16 -29.07 -26.41
C GLY A 90 -4.98 -27.79 -25.58
N ALA A 91 -4.16 -27.83 -24.53
CA ALA A 91 -3.76 -26.66 -23.76
C ALA A 91 -2.70 -25.81 -24.47
N LEU A 92 -1.95 -26.37 -25.41
CA LEU A 92 -0.86 -25.67 -26.11
C LEU A 92 -1.40 -24.63 -27.08
N SER A 93 -1.51 -23.39 -26.61
CA SER A 93 -1.93 -22.25 -27.40
C SER A 93 -0.75 -21.66 -28.17
N VAL A 94 -0.88 -21.58 -29.50
CA VAL A 94 0.13 -21.03 -30.41
C VAL A 94 -0.37 -19.69 -30.94
N THR A 95 0.21 -18.58 -30.47
CA THR A 95 -0.08 -17.26 -31.04
C THR A 95 1.01 -16.91 -32.04
N ALA A 96 0.64 -16.75 -33.31
CA ALA A 96 1.53 -16.25 -34.36
C ALA A 96 1.30 -14.75 -34.54
N ARG A 97 2.33 -13.91 -34.35
CA ARG A 97 2.32 -12.50 -34.80
C ARG A 97 3.71 -11.90 -34.90
N ALA A 98 3.80 -10.86 -35.74
CA ALA A 98 5.02 -10.19 -36.16
C ALA A 98 5.88 -9.69 -34.96
N PRO A 99 7.22 -9.72 -35.09
CA PRO A 99 8.11 -9.33 -34.03
C PRO A 99 8.06 -7.82 -33.86
N THR A 100 7.43 -7.34 -32.78
CA THR A 100 7.70 -5.99 -32.28
C THR A 100 9.01 -6.03 -31.54
N ASN A 101 10.08 -5.58 -32.20
CA ASN A 101 11.31 -5.19 -31.55
C ASN A 101 10.99 -4.12 -30.50
N ILE A 102 10.94 -4.49 -29.22
CA ILE A 102 10.94 -3.54 -28.12
C ILE A 102 12.40 -3.27 -27.78
N ALA A 103 13.04 -2.41 -28.58
CA ALA A 103 14.26 -1.74 -28.15
C ALA A 103 13.87 -0.63 -27.15
N PRO A 104 14.61 -0.44 -26.04
CA PRO A 104 14.40 0.70 -25.16
C PRO A 104 15.00 1.93 -25.85
N PRO A 105 14.18 2.96 -26.10
CA PRO A 105 14.26 4.14 -25.24
C PRO A 105 12.87 4.70 -24.90
N ALA A 106 12.83 5.52 -23.85
CA ALA A 106 11.70 6.27 -23.31
C ALA A 106 10.42 6.28 -24.17
N ARG A 107 9.54 5.29 -23.97
CA ARG A 107 8.18 5.34 -24.52
C ARG A 107 7.27 5.96 -23.48
N SER A 108 6.38 6.82 -23.94
CA SER A 108 5.33 7.39 -23.10
C SER A 108 4.42 6.27 -22.57
N SER A 109 3.79 6.50 -21.41
CA SER A 109 2.85 5.54 -20.81
C SER A 109 1.77 5.09 -21.81
N ARG A 110 1.34 6.01 -22.68
CA ARG A 110 0.36 5.77 -23.74
C ARG A 110 0.83 4.75 -24.78
N GLU A 111 2.08 4.85 -25.26
CA GLU A 111 2.58 3.93 -26.30
C GLU A 111 2.75 2.50 -25.79
N VAL A 112 3.08 2.34 -24.49
CA VAL A 112 3.14 1.00 -23.88
C VAL A 112 1.77 0.49 -23.49
N THR A 113 0.86 1.35 -23.01
CA THR A 113 -0.55 1.00 -22.88
C THR A 113 -1.11 0.51 -24.21
N ASP A 114 -0.93 1.27 -25.30
CA ASP A 114 -1.44 0.92 -26.62
C ASP A 114 -0.77 -0.37 -27.13
N ALA A 115 0.55 -0.52 -26.98
CA ALA A 115 1.24 -1.75 -27.39
C ALA A 115 0.80 -2.98 -26.60
N VAL A 116 0.54 -2.85 -25.29
CA VAL A 116 0.11 -3.95 -24.43
C VAL A 116 -1.36 -4.25 -24.63
N LEU A 117 -2.24 -3.25 -24.70
CA LEU A 117 -3.68 -3.44 -24.95
C LEU A 117 -3.93 -4.03 -26.35
N ASN A 118 -3.17 -3.59 -27.37
CA ASN A 118 -3.24 -4.16 -28.73
C ASN A 118 -2.71 -5.61 -28.81
N ALA A 119 -2.05 -6.10 -27.76
CA ALA A 119 -1.62 -7.50 -27.64
C ALA A 119 -2.72 -8.42 -27.08
N PHE A 120 -3.81 -7.88 -26.54
CA PHE A 120 -4.99 -8.65 -26.12
C PHE A 120 -5.97 -8.82 -27.29
N ALA A 121 -6.74 -9.91 -27.28
CA ALA A 121 -7.76 -10.17 -28.30
C ALA A 121 -8.90 -9.13 -28.23
N ALA A 122 -9.57 -8.90 -29.36
CA ALA A 122 -10.62 -7.88 -29.47
C ALA A 122 -11.85 -8.14 -28.57
N ASP A 123 -12.00 -9.38 -28.12
CA ASP A 123 -13.06 -9.88 -27.22
C ASP A 123 -12.61 -9.96 -25.75
N ALA A 124 -11.42 -9.49 -25.42
CA ALA A 124 -10.94 -9.49 -24.04
C ALA A 124 -11.91 -8.70 -23.13
N PRO A 125 -12.25 -9.23 -21.94
CA PRO A 125 -13.21 -8.58 -21.05
C PRO A 125 -12.78 -7.14 -20.73
N VAL A 126 -13.70 -6.19 -20.90
CA VAL A 126 -13.47 -4.76 -20.61
C VAL A 126 -12.86 -4.52 -19.21
N PRO A 127 -13.30 -5.23 -18.14
CA PRO A 127 -12.69 -5.07 -16.82
C PRO A 127 -11.21 -5.48 -16.76
N LEU A 128 -10.81 -6.51 -17.53
CA LEU A 128 -9.43 -6.98 -17.62
C LEU A 128 -8.55 -5.94 -18.34
N LEU A 129 -9.02 -5.41 -19.48
CA LEU A 129 -8.33 -4.35 -20.22
C LEU A 129 -8.17 -3.08 -19.38
N GLN A 130 -9.20 -2.71 -18.61
CA GLN A 130 -9.12 -1.59 -17.66
C GLN A 130 -8.13 -1.85 -16.53
N HIS A 131 -8.08 -3.06 -15.98
CA HIS A 131 -7.11 -3.45 -14.97
C HIS A 131 -5.68 -3.36 -15.52
N ILE A 132 -5.40 -3.95 -16.68
CA ILE A 132 -4.10 -3.91 -17.34
C ILE A 132 -3.67 -2.46 -17.60
N ASN A 133 -4.57 -1.63 -18.13
CA ASN A 133 -4.26 -0.22 -18.35
C ASN A 133 -3.90 0.49 -17.03
N ARG A 134 -4.68 0.31 -15.96
CA ARG A 134 -4.37 0.87 -14.64
C ARG A 134 -3.02 0.38 -14.11
N SER A 135 -2.72 -0.91 -14.24
CA SER A 135 -1.45 -1.50 -13.81
C SER A 135 -0.26 -0.94 -14.59
N ILE A 136 -0.40 -0.69 -15.90
CA ILE A 136 0.63 -0.06 -16.72
C ILE A 136 0.82 1.41 -16.32
N GLN A 137 -0.27 2.17 -16.16
CA GLN A 137 -0.20 3.56 -15.72
C GLN A 137 0.46 3.67 -14.33
N HIS A 138 0.10 2.80 -13.38
CA HIS A 138 0.73 2.72 -12.07
C HIS A 138 2.20 2.31 -12.17
N ALA A 139 2.53 1.32 -13.00
CA ALA A 139 3.92 0.91 -13.23
C ALA A 139 4.75 2.04 -13.85
N TYR A 140 4.20 2.87 -14.74
CA TYR A 140 4.88 4.04 -15.29
C TYR A 140 5.07 5.17 -14.27
N ALA A 141 4.05 5.45 -13.45
CA ALA A 141 4.17 6.41 -12.35
C ALA A 141 5.25 6.00 -11.34
N VAL A 142 5.39 4.69 -11.11
CA VAL A 142 6.44 4.06 -10.29
C VAL A 142 7.80 4.07 -11.00
N MET A 143 7.87 3.68 -12.27
CA MET A 143 9.10 3.62 -13.09
C MET A 143 9.65 5.01 -13.42
N GLY A 144 8.85 6.07 -13.24
CA GLY A 144 9.30 7.45 -13.12
C GLY A 144 10.42 7.66 -12.08
N ALA A 145 10.76 6.66 -11.28
CA ALA A 145 11.99 6.59 -10.50
C ALA A 145 13.29 6.77 -11.30
N ARG A 146 13.38 6.38 -12.58
CA ARG A 146 14.54 6.74 -13.45
C ARG A 146 14.55 8.24 -13.80
N ALA A 147 13.36 8.84 -13.85
CA ALA A 147 13.10 10.25 -14.13
C ALA A 147 13.43 11.15 -12.93
N ALA A 148 13.40 10.61 -11.71
CA ALA A 148 13.70 11.32 -10.47
C ALA A 148 15.20 11.70 -10.33
N ALA A 149 16.10 11.00 -11.03
CA ALA A 149 17.49 11.43 -11.17
C ALA A 149 17.65 12.61 -12.17
N ALA A 150 16.59 13.01 -12.87
CA ALA A 150 16.66 13.86 -14.07
C ALA A 150 15.59 14.98 -14.15
N LYS A 151 15.01 15.45 -13.03
CA LYS A 151 13.98 16.54 -13.03
C LYS A 151 12.69 16.24 -13.83
N GLN A 152 12.29 14.98 -13.95
CA GLN A 152 11.12 14.57 -14.76
C GLN A 152 9.86 14.20 -13.94
N LEU A 153 9.88 14.37 -12.61
CA LEU A 153 8.67 14.22 -11.79
C LEU A 153 7.79 15.49 -11.93
N PRO A 154 6.45 15.36 -11.87
CA PRO A 154 5.60 16.54 -11.75
C PRO A 154 6.04 17.42 -10.58
N PHE A 155 5.89 18.74 -10.74
CA PHE A 155 6.34 19.74 -9.77
C PHE A 155 7.82 19.63 -9.38
N GLU A 156 8.64 19.04 -10.26
CA GLU A 156 10.06 18.74 -10.02
C GLU A 156 10.34 17.90 -8.75
N GLY A 157 9.31 17.24 -8.18
CA GLY A 157 9.43 16.54 -6.90
C GLY A 157 9.27 17.41 -5.65
N ASP A 158 8.77 18.64 -5.76
CA ASP A 158 8.52 19.57 -4.63
C ASP A 158 7.07 20.10 -4.62
N ALA A 159 6.06 19.29 -4.97
CA ALA A 159 4.68 19.78 -5.05
C ALA A 159 4.16 20.41 -3.74
N PHE A 160 4.58 19.91 -2.57
CA PHE A 160 4.23 20.54 -1.29
C PHE A 160 4.87 21.91 -1.11
N GLY A 161 6.15 22.05 -1.46
CA GLY A 161 6.82 23.34 -1.41
C GLY A 161 6.22 24.36 -2.38
N VAL A 162 5.85 23.92 -3.59
CA VAL A 162 5.15 24.75 -4.58
C VAL A 162 3.82 25.23 -3.99
N TYR A 163 3.04 24.33 -3.40
CA TYR A 163 1.77 24.70 -2.76
C TYR A 163 1.97 25.71 -1.63
N ASP A 164 2.90 25.47 -0.69
CA ASP A 164 3.14 26.36 0.44
C ASP A 164 3.57 27.77 -0.02
N ARG A 165 4.40 27.86 -1.06
CA ARG A 165 4.80 29.15 -1.68
C ARG A 165 3.62 29.84 -2.36
N LEU A 166 2.73 29.11 -3.01
CA LEU A 166 1.49 29.67 -3.58
C LEU A 166 0.55 30.19 -2.50
N VAL A 167 0.37 29.45 -1.40
CA VAL A 167 -0.44 29.91 -0.25
C VAL A 167 0.09 31.23 0.29
N ALA A 168 1.41 31.37 0.42
CA ALA A 168 2.03 32.63 0.86
C ALA A 168 1.81 33.79 -0.13
N LYS A 169 1.68 33.51 -1.44
CA LYS A 169 1.47 34.51 -2.50
C LYS A 169 0.02 34.97 -2.64
N VAL A 170 -0.94 34.03 -2.62
CA VAL A 170 -2.35 34.30 -3.00
C VAL A 170 -3.39 33.83 -1.97
N GLY A 171 -2.95 33.30 -0.84
CA GLY A 171 -3.82 32.74 0.19
C GLY A 171 -4.27 31.31 -0.10
N PRO A 172 -4.81 30.59 0.91
CA PRO A 172 -5.05 29.15 0.84
C PRO A 172 -6.10 28.74 -0.19
N LEU A 173 -7.20 29.48 -0.31
CA LEU A 173 -8.29 29.12 -1.22
C LEU A 173 -7.85 29.21 -2.69
N ARG A 174 -7.24 30.34 -3.08
CA ARG A 174 -6.80 30.55 -4.47
C ARG A 174 -5.64 29.62 -4.84
N ALA A 175 -4.72 29.38 -3.90
CA ALA A 175 -3.65 28.41 -4.08
C ALA A 175 -4.21 27.00 -4.30
N ALA A 176 -5.16 26.56 -3.48
CA ALA A 176 -5.80 25.25 -3.59
C ALA A 176 -6.60 25.06 -4.88
N GLU A 177 -7.34 26.07 -5.33
CA GLU A 177 -8.04 26.02 -6.62
C GLU A 177 -7.07 25.85 -7.79
N THR A 178 -6.01 26.65 -7.81
CA THR A 178 -5.02 26.67 -8.90
C THR A 178 -4.20 25.38 -8.89
N TRP A 179 -3.57 25.07 -7.75
CA TRP A 179 -2.72 23.90 -7.58
C TRP A 179 -3.51 22.59 -7.71
N GLY A 180 -4.71 22.52 -7.10
CA GLY A 180 -5.59 21.36 -7.22
C GLY A 180 -6.04 21.10 -8.66
N THR A 181 -6.26 22.15 -9.46
CA THR A 181 -6.57 22.01 -10.88
C THR A 181 -5.41 21.41 -11.67
N VAL A 182 -4.18 21.87 -11.41
CA VAL A 182 -2.98 21.29 -12.03
C VAL A 182 -2.78 19.85 -11.57
N LEU A 183 -2.93 19.59 -10.27
CA LEU A 183 -2.80 18.27 -9.68
C LEU A 183 -3.78 17.27 -10.30
N LEU A 184 -5.05 17.65 -10.48
CA LEU A 184 -6.05 16.85 -11.17
C LEU A 184 -5.70 16.61 -12.63
N ALA A 185 -5.20 17.63 -13.35
CA ALA A 185 -4.79 17.49 -14.74
C ALA A 185 -3.62 16.51 -14.88
N VAL A 186 -2.62 16.62 -14.01
CA VAL A 186 -1.46 15.71 -13.91
C VAL A 186 -1.93 14.28 -13.60
N SER A 187 -2.77 14.09 -12.59
CA SER A 187 -3.21 12.75 -12.18
C SER A 187 -4.07 12.06 -13.24
N THR A 188 -4.85 12.82 -14.00
CA THR A 188 -5.73 12.28 -15.04
C THR A 188 -5.07 12.16 -16.40
N GLY A 189 -3.89 12.75 -16.61
CA GLY A 189 -3.21 12.79 -17.91
C GLY A 189 -4.04 13.48 -18.99
N ARG A 190 -4.93 14.42 -18.62
CA ARG A 190 -5.77 15.18 -19.56
C ARG A 190 -4.90 15.97 -20.53
N HIS A 191 -5.34 16.13 -21.78
CA HIS A 191 -4.64 16.97 -22.77
C HIS A 191 -4.38 18.37 -22.20
N GLY A 192 -3.17 18.90 -22.38
CA GLY A 192 -2.82 20.24 -21.89
C GLY A 192 -2.24 20.28 -20.47
N TRP A 193 -1.98 19.13 -19.83
CA TRP A 193 -1.51 19.11 -18.44
C TRP A 193 -0.08 19.62 -18.30
N GLN A 194 0.79 19.39 -19.30
CA GLN A 194 2.16 19.91 -19.29
C GLN A 194 2.17 21.43 -19.30
N GLU A 195 1.41 22.06 -20.19
CA GLU A 195 1.35 23.51 -20.31
C GLU A 195 0.80 24.16 -19.02
N LYS A 196 -0.17 23.51 -18.37
CA LYS A 196 -0.68 23.95 -17.06
C LYS A 196 0.37 23.81 -15.96
N LEU A 197 1.11 22.71 -15.94
CA LEU A 197 2.19 22.50 -14.98
C LEU A 197 3.32 23.51 -15.19
N ASP A 198 3.78 23.68 -16.43
CA ASP A 198 4.83 24.62 -16.79
C ASP A 198 4.45 26.06 -16.43
N SER A 199 3.20 26.46 -16.71
CA SER A 199 2.69 27.78 -16.33
C SER A 199 2.69 27.99 -14.81
N LEU A 200 2.30 26.96 -14.05
CA LEU A 200 2.33 27.03 -12.59
C LEU A 200 3.76 27.11 -12.06
N MET A 201 4.69 26.34 -12.64
CA MET A 201 6.10 26.36 -12.24
C MET A 201 6.78 27.68 -12.60
N GLU A 202 6.47 28.29 -13.75
CA GLU A 202 6.91 29.65 -14.11
C GLU A 202 6.45 30.66 -13.06
N TRP A 203 5.18 30.59 -12.63
CA TRP A 203 4.65 31.47 -11.60
C TRP A 203 5.30 31.23 -10.23
N ASP A 204 5.50 29.96 -9.85
CA ASP A 204 6.20 29.59 -8.62
C ASP A 204 7.61 30.20 -8.58
N ALA A 205 8.34 30.12 -9.70
CA ALA A 205 9.68 30.69 -9.87
C ALA A 205 9.74 32.23 -9.91
N GLY A 206 8.60 32.92 -9.75
CA GLY A 206 8.53 34.39 -9.74
C GLY A 206 8.29 35.01 -11.12
N GLY A 207 7.97 34.19 -12.12
CA GLY A 207 7.48 34.64 -13.42
C GLY A 207 6.03 35.12 -13.37
N ARG A 208 5.38 35.18 -14.54
CA ARG A 208 4.01 35.73 -14.67
C ARG A 208 3.01 34.84 -13.93
N GLU A 209 1.98 35.47 -13.36
CA GLU A 209 0.87 34.74 -12.74
C GLU A 209 0.21 33.78 -13.73
N ALA A 210 0.08 32.51 -13.31
CA ALA A 210 -0.49 31.47 -14.13
C ALA A 210 -1.99 31.71 -14.31
N GLN A 211 -2.44 31.90 -15.54
CA GLN A 211 -3.85 32.07 -15.89
C GLN A 211 -4.54 30.71 -16.00
N ILE A 212 -4.64 30.00 -14.86
CA ILE A 212 -5.24 28.67 -14.78
C ILE A 212 -6.66 28.82 -14.24
N ALA A 213 -7.65 28.59 -15.10
CA ALA A 213 -9.04 28.52 -14.69
C ALA A 213 -9.26 27.31 -13.77
N ALA A 214 -9.86 27.52 -12.61
CA ALA A 214 -10.15 26.47 -11.66
C ALA A 214 -11.13 25.45 -12.26
N ASP A 215 -10.81 24.16 -12.14
CA ASP A 215 -11.74 23.09 -12.49
C ASP A 215 -12.95 23.15 -11.54
N THR A 216 -14.17 22.99 -12.06
CA THR A 216 -15.41 23.12 -11.29
C THR A 216 -15.49 22.12 -10.15
N SER A 217 -14.97 20.90 -10.34
CA SER A 217 -14.92 19.88 -9.29
C SER A 217 -13.94 20.23 -8.17
N ILE A 218 -12.80 20.82 -8.53
CA ILE A 218 -11.81 21.30 -7.57
C ILE A 218 -12.35 22.47 -6.77
N LYS A 219 -13.00 23.44 -7.43
CA LYS A 219 -13.61 24.57 -6.74
C LYS A 219 -14.66 24.11 -5.71
N ALA A 220 -15.57 23.22 -6.12
CA ALA A 220 -16.57 22.66 -5.21
C ALA A 220 -15.93 21.92 -4.01
N MET A 221 -14.83 21.20 -4.26
CA MET A 221 -14.08 20.51 -3.20
C MET A 221 -13.40 21.49 -2.24
N VAL A 222 -12.74 22.54 -2.74
CA VAL A 222 -12.11 23.59 -1.93
C VAL A 222 -13.14 24.27 -1.04
N GLU A 223 -14.30 24.63 -1.59
CA GLU A 223 -15.40 25.23 -0.83
C GLU A 223 -15.94 24.27 0.24
N ALA A 224 -16.10 22.98 -0.08
CA ALA A 224 -16.55 21.97 0.88
C ALA A 224 -15.55 21.81 2.04
N ILE A 225 -14.25 21.67 1.74
CA ILE A 225 -13.19 21.55 2.75
C ILE A 225 -13.13 22.82 3.62
N ALA A 226 -13.25 24.01 3.03
CA ALA A 226 -13.26 25.25 3.79
C ALA A 226 -14.45 25.32 4.76
N ARG A 227 -15.63 24.83 4.36
CA ARG A 227 -16.79 24.70 5.25
C ARG A 227 -16.55 23.66 6.34
N GLU A 228 -15.99 22.51 6.02
CA GLU A 228 -15.63 21.47 7.00
C GLU A 228 -14.68 22.04 8.06
N VAL A 229 -13.56 22.66 7.66
CA VAL A 229 -12.57 23.27 8.57
C VAL A 229 -13.21 24.34 9.45
N SER A 230 -14.06 25.20 8.87
CA SER A 230 -14.78 26.23 9.62
C SER A 230 -15.69 25.63 10.70
N VAL A 231 -16.45 24.58 10.36
CA VAL A 231 -17.32 23.88 11.32
C VAL A 231 -16.49 23.20 12.41
N ILE A 232 -15.39 22.53 12.07
CA ILE A 232 -14.50 21.86 13.04
C ILE A 232 -13.93 22.90 14.01
N ASN A 233 -13.34 23.98 13.50
CA ASN A 233 -12.74 25.03 14.35
C ASN A 233 -13.80 25.73 15.22
N ALA A 234 -15.02 25.91 14.72
CA ALA A 234 -16.13 26.48 15.48
C ALA A 234 -16.57 25.62 16.69
N THR A 235 -16.21 24.33 16.73
CA THR A 235 -16.46 23.50 17.92
C THR A 235 -15.59 23.89 19.12
N GLY A 236 -14.46 24.56 18.89
CA GLY A 236 -13.45 24.87 19.91
C GLY A 236 -12.71 23.64 20.45
N LEU A 237 -12.89 22.46 19.84
CA LEU A 237 -12.25 21.21 20.27
C LEU A 237 -11.01 20.87 19.45
N ALA A 238 -10.87 21.45 18.26
CA ALA A 238 -9.74 21.24 17.37
C ALA A 238 -9.33 22.57 16.72
N GLU A 239 -8.05 22.69 16.44
CA GLU A 239 -7.46 23.78 15.67
C GLU A 239 -6.87 23.20 14.40
N VAL A 240 -7.59 23.38 13.30
CA VAL A 240 -7.27 22.83 11.99
C VAL A 240 -6.84 23.95 11.05
N ASP A 241 -5.62 23.84 10.53
CA ASP A 241 -5.12 24.73 9.49
C ASP A 241 -5.79 24.42 8.14
N LEU A 242 -6.35 25.47 7.53
CA LEU A 242 -7.05 25.37 6.26
C LEU A 242 -6.11 24.99 5.12
N ALA A 243 -4.89 25.55 5.09
CA ALA A 243 -3.95 25.31 3.99
C ALA A 243 -3.52 23.84 3.95
N SER A 244 -3.16 23.27 5.10
CA SER A 244 -2.78 21.87 5.27
C SER A 244 -3.94 20.93 4.94
N SER A 245 -5.15 21.24 5.38
CA SER A 245 -6.35 20.43 5.11
C SER A 245 -6.67 20.37 3.61
N LEU A 246 -6.60 21.52 2.93
CA LEU A 246 -6.78 21.60 1.48
C LEU A 246 -5.71 20.79 0.76
N ARG A 247 -4.43 20.92 1.14
CA ARG A 247 -3.32 20.15 0.55
C ARG A 247 -3.58 18.65 0.66
N GLY A 248 -3.84 18.15 1.87
CA GLY A 248 -4.05 16.72 2.12
C GLY A 248 -5.23 16.14 1.33
N ARG A 249 -6.39 16.82 1.39
CA ARG A 249 -7.61 16.35 0.71
C ARG A 249 -7.50 16.43 -0.81
N LEU A 250 -6.79 17.42 -1.36
CA LEU A 250 -6.53 17.48 -2.80
C LEU A 250 -5.56 16.38 -3.26
N VAL A 251 -4.57 16.03 -2.45
CA VAL A 251 -3.69 14.87 -2.73
C VAL A 251 -4.48 13.57 -2.75
N GLU A 252 -5.36 13.37 -1.77
CA GLU A 252 -6.24 12.19 -1.75
C GLU A 252 -7.17 12.15 -2.96
N ALA A 253 -7.74 13.30 -3.35
CA ALA A 253 -8.60 13.43 -4.52
C ALA A 253 -7.87 13.21 -5.84
N ALA A 254 -6.57 13.55 -5.92
CA ALA A 254 -5.74 13.26 -7.08
C ALA A 254 -5.63 11.75 -7.34
N GLY A 255 -5.87 10.93 -6.32
CA GLY A 255 -5.94 9.47 -6.39
C GLY A 255 -4.57 8.82 -6.54
N GLU A 256 -4.59 7.50 -6.77
CA GLU A 256 -3.42 6.62 -6.73
C GLU A 256 -2.52 6.70 -7.98
N ARG A 257 -2.35 7.89 -8.56
CA ARG A 257 -1.73 8.04 -9.88
C ARG A 257 -0.42 8.80 -9.87
N ILE A 258 -0.12 9.51 -8.78
CA ILE A 258 1.08 10.32 -8.63
C ILE A 258 1.95 9.69 -7.54
N SER A 259 3.21 9.40 -7.86
CA SER A 259 4.17 8.87 -6.89
C SER A 259 4.33 9.83 -5.71
N TYR A 260 4.44 9.31 -4.49
CA TYR A 260 4.71 10.12 -3.30
C TYR A 260 5.94 11.03 -3.49
N ARG A 261 6.97 10.57 -4.23
CA ARG A 261 8.18 11.36 -4.53
C ARG A 261 7.92 12.64 -5.33
N ALA A 262 6.78 12.77 -6.03
CA ALA A 262 6.42 14.01 -6.72
C ALA A 262 6.11 15.15 -5.74
N TYR A 263 5.72 14.83 -4.51
CA TYR A 263 5.28 15.82 -3.53
C TYR A 263 6.42 16.43 -2.73
N ASP A 264 7.42 15.63 -2.37
CA ASP A 264 8.51 16.06 -1.49
C ASP A 264 9.88 15.43 -1.84
N GLY A 265 9.97 14.61 -2.89
CA GLY A 265 11.15 13.82 -3.20
C GLY A 265 12.41 14.65 -3.50
N ALA A 266 12.28 15.89 -3.97
CA ALA A 266 13.42 16.78 -4.22
C ALA A 266 14.01 17.34 -2.91
N LYS A 267 13.16 17.58 -1.90
CA LYS A 267 13.57 18.09 -0.58
C LYS A 267 13.93 16.98 0.40
N PHE A 268 13.38 15.79 0.18
CA PHE A 268 13.52 14.69 1.09
C PHE A 268 14.76 13.86 0.75
N GLN A 269 15.82 14.03 1.53
CA GLN A 269 17.05 13.24 1.44
C GLN A 269 17.18 12.37 2.70
N PRO A 270 16.76 11.10 2.66
CA PRO A 270 16.83 10.26 3.84
C PRO A 270 18.30 10.03 4.23
N LYS A 271 18.68 10.43 5.45
CA LYS A 271 20.01 10.14 6.01
C LYS A 271 20.03 8.75 6.67
N GLY A 272 21.06 7.95 6.37
CA GLY A 272 21.38 6.70 7.09
C GLY A 272 20.80 5.43 6.46
N ALA A 273 21.44 4.29 6.79
CA ALA A 273 21.01 2.97 6.33
C ALA A 273 19.73 2.52 7.05
N PRO A 274 18.75 1.92 6.35
CA PRO A 274 17.42 1.65 6.90
C PRO A 274 17.42 0.38 7.75
N ASP A 275 17.59 0.55 9.06
CA ASP A 275 17.31 -0.48 10.05
C ASP A 275 15.81 -0.41 10.44
N LEU A 276 15.05 -1.44 10.04
CA LEU A 276 13.63 -1.60 10.40
C LEU A 276 13.44 -2.30 11.75
N GLY A 277 14.54 -2.61 12.45
CA GLY A 277 14.53 -3.43 13.64
C GLY A 277 13.97 -4.82 13.33
N PRO A 278 13.03 -5.34 14.14
CA PRO A 278 12.45 -6.67 13.94
C PRO A 278 11.45 -6.75 12.77
N ASN A 279 11.10 -5.61 12.15
CA ASN A 279 10.09 -5.56 11.10
C ASN A 279 10.65 -5.97 9.75
N THR A 280 9.79 -6.51 8.89
CA THR A 280 10.17 -6.95 7.55
C THR A 280 9.65 -6.01 6.47
N PHE A 281 10.39 -5.89 5.37
CA PHE A 281 10.00 -5.10 4.21
C PHE A 281 10.06 -5.96 2.96
N THR A 282 8.94 -6.03 2.25
CA THR A 282 8.81 -6.80 1.01
C THR A 282 8.34 -5.88 -0.09
N VAL A 283 8.95 -6.01 -1.26
CA VAL A 283 8.68 -5.19 -2.44
C VAL A 283 8.13 -6.09 -3.54
N GLN A 284 7.04 -5.67 -4.19
CA GLN A 284 6.51 -6.41 -5.34
C GLN A 284 7.51 -6.39 -6.51
N GLN A 285 7.63 -7.52 -7.21
CA GLN A 285 8.45 -7.62 -8.41
C GLN A 285 8.00 -6.58 -9.46
N GLY A 286 8.96 -5.86 -10.04
CA GLY A 286 8.71 -4.80 -11.04
C GLY A 286 8.86 -3.37 -10.50
N LEU A 287 8.94 -3.17 -9.19
CA LEU A 287 9.32 -1.87 -8.61
C LEU A 287 10.85 -1.68 -8.67
N SER A 288 11.31 -0.44 -8.89
CA SER A 288 12.75 -0.16 -8.98
C SER A 288 13.43 -0.23 -7.61
N LEU A 289 14.72 -0.60 -7.60
CA LEU A 289 15.52 -0.68 -6.38
C LEU A 289 15.66 0.68 -5.67
N ASP A 290 15.77 1.77 -6.42
CA ASP A 290 15.88 3.12 -5.87
C ASP A 290 14.61 3.53 -5.12
N LEU A 291 13.44 3.22 -5.71
CA LEU A 291 12.16 3.50 -5.07
C LEU A 291 11.95 2.64 -3.82
N ALA A 292 12.32 1.36 -3.88
CA ALA A 292 12.29 0.47 -2.72
C ALA A 292 13.20 0.97 -1.59
N THR A 293 14.40 1.46 -1.92
CA THR A 293 15.37 1.98 -0.96
C THR A 293 14.87 3.26 -0.29
N ASP A 294 14.36 4.20 -1.09
CA ASP A 294 13.77 5.45 -0.58
C ASP A 294 12.54 5.18 0.31
N ALA A 295 11.62 4.31 -0.13
CA ALA A 295 10.46 3.92 0.66
C ALA A 295 10.87 3.27 1.99
N LYS A 296 11.86 2.36 1.98
CA LYS A 296 12.37 1.72 3.20
C LYS A 296 12.94 2.75 4.19
N ALA A 297 13.67 3.75 3.70
CA ALA A 297 14.23 4.81 4.54
C ALA A 297 13.13 5.70 5.14
N ARG A 298 12.11 6.05 4.35
CA ARG A 298 10.93 6.81 4.81
C ARG A 298 10.14 6.06 5.86
N ILE A 299 9.91 4.75 5.69
CA ILE A 299 9.26 3.90 6.69
C ILE A 299 10.09 3.88 7.98
N THR A 300 11.41 3.79 7.88
CA THR A 300 12.30 3.81 9.05
C THR A 300 12.20 5.11 9.84
N GLN A 301 12.12 6.25 9.13
CA GLN A 301 11.90 7.56 9.76
C GLN A 301 10.51 7.66 10.37
N ALA A 302 9.45 7.23 9.67
CA ALA A 302 8.09 7.17 10.18
C ALA A 302 8.00 6.38 11.50
N LEU A 303 8.63 5.20 11.56
CA LEU A 303 8.70 4.38 12.77
C LEU A 303 9.45 5.09 13.90
N SER A 304 10.51 5.83 13.58
CA SER A 304 11.30 6.56 14.58
C SER A 304 10.53 7.77 15.13
N ALA A 305 9.82 8.49 14.27
CA ALA A 305 8.90 9.58 14.63
C ALA A 305 7.73 9.06 15.49
N ALA A 306 7.09 7.97 15.06
CA ALA A 306 6.02 7.29 15.77
C ALA A 306 6.46 6.85 17.18
N ALA A 307 7.61 6.18 17.28
CA ALA A 307 8.20 5.74 18.54
C ALA A 307 8.48 6.91 19.49
N LYS A 308 9.11 7.97 18.97
CA LYS A 308 9.43 9.19 19.74
C LYS A 308 8.17 9.90 20.23
N ALA A 309 7.18 10.11 19.36
CA ALA A 309 5.93 10.78 19.71
C ALA A 309 5.12 9.98 20.72
N PHE A 310 4.99 8.66 20.52
CA PHE A 310 4.28 7.79 21.45
C PHE A 310 5.05 7.51 22.74
N GLY A 311 6.32 7.89 22.81
CA GLY A 311 7.17 7.68 24.00
C GLY A 311 7.46 6.21 24.28
N MET A 312 7.67 5.41 23.24
CA MET A 312 8.07 3.99 23.33
C MET A 312 9.33 3.72 22.51
N PRO A 313 10.20 2.78 22.91
CA PRO A 313 11.28 2.31 22.06
C PRO A 313 10.77 1.76 20.73
N ARG A 314 11.49 2.03 19.63
CA ARG A 314 11.06 1.66 18.26
C ARG A 314 10.88 0.15 18.09
N ASP A 315 11.74 -0.65 18.70
CA ASP A 315 11.67 -2.12 18.75
C ASP A 315 10.50 -2.65 19.58
N ARG A 316 9.88 -1.81 20.42
CA ARG A 316 8.72 -2.16 21.26
C ARG A 316 7.41 -1.52 20.78
N LEU A 317 7.43 -0.75 19.70
CA LEU A 317 6.25 -0.08 19.16
C LEU A 317 5.11 -1.08 18.90
N PHE A 318 5.47 -2.26 18.40
CA PHE A 318 4.58 -3.38 18.13
C PHE A 318 4.76 -4.55 19.12
N GLY A 319 5.18 -4.28 20.36
CA GLY A 319 5.41 -5.35 21.35
C GLY A 319 6.52 -6.31 20.91
N ASP A 320 6.26 -7.61 21.01
CA ASP A 320 7.13 -8.68 20.48
C ASP A 320 6.69 -9.15 19.06
N GLU A 321 5.66 -8.52 18.49
CA GLU A 321 5.15 -8.84 17.17
C GLU A 321 6.00 -8.19 16.07
N THR A 322 6.20 -8.93 14.97
CA THR A 322 6.87 -8.40 13.78
C THR A 322 5.84 -7.87 12.78
N VAL A 323 5.95 -6.60 12.39
CA VAL A 323 5.11 -6.02 11.33
C VAL A 323 5.78 -6.19 9.97
N LYS A 324 5.00 -6.61 8.97
CA LYS A 324 5.42 -6.72 7.58
C LYS A 324 4.94 -5.51 6.77
N PHE A 325 5.89 -4.74 6.25
CA PHE A 325 5.62 -3.67 5.30
C PHE A 325 5.65 -4.23 3.88
N PHE A 326 4.52 -4.21 3.19
CA PHE A 326 4.41 -4.63 1.80
C PHE A 326 4.33 -3.40 0.90
N PHE A 327 5.34 -3.19 0.07
CA PHE A 327 5.41 -2.07 -0.86
C PHE A 327 5.07 -2.55 -2.27
N ALA A 328 3.89 -2.15 -2.74
CA ALA A 328 3.27 -2.70 -3.94
C ALA A 328 2.23 -1.73 -4.52
N PRO A 329 2.05 -1.69 -5.84
CA PRO A 329 0.90 -0.99 -6.44
C PRO A 329 -0.42 -1.49 -5.84
N ASP A 330 -1.47 -0.68 -5.93
CA ASP A 330 -2.79 -1.15 -5.55
C ASP A 330 -3.22 -2.33 -6.44
N MET A 331 -3.65 -3.41 -5.80
CA MET A 331 -4.05 -4.65 -6.44
C MET A 331 -5.55 -4.66 -6.80
N GLY A 332 -6.25 -3.54 -6.62
CA GLY A 332 -7.63 -3.36 -7.06
C GLY A 332 -8.62 -4.18 -6.24
N ARG A 333 -8.53 -4.16 -4.91
CA ARG A 333 -9.66 -4.57 -4.07
C ARG A 333 -10.81 -3.59 -4.36
N ALA A 334 -11.77 -4.04 -5.16
CA ALA A 334 -12.96 -3.28 -5.48
C ALA A 334 -13.74 -3.00 -4.17
N GLY A 335 -13.78 -1.73 -3.78
CA GLY A 335 -14.57 -1.24 -2.65
C GLY A 335 -13.75 -1.07 -1.37
N GLY A 336 -13.54 0.19 -0.98
CA GLY A 336 -13.03 0.53 0.34
C GLY A 336 -12.35 1.87 0.34
N LEU A 337 -12.75 2.74 1.27
CA LEU A 337 -12.13 4.01 1.62
C LEU A 337 -10.72 3.84 2.24
N ASP A 338 -10.06 2.71 1.98
CA ASP A 338 -8.85 2.24 2.64
C ASP A 338 -7.63 3.03 2.14
N ARG A 339 -7.17 3.96 2.98
CA ARG A 339 -5.90 4.66 2.82
C ARG A 339 -4.77 3.68 3.14
N GLY A 340 -4.42 2.78 2.22
CA GLY A 340 -3.59 1.64 2.61
C GLY A 340 -4.35 0.74 3.60
N SER A 341 -3.81 -0.42 3.93
CA SER A 341 -4.50 -1.30 4.89
C SER A 341 -3.50 -1.92 5.86
N ALA A 342 -3.64 -1.57 7.14
CA ALA A 342 -3.19 -2.34 8.27
C ALA A 342 -4.08 -3.57 8.39
N THR A 343 -3.79 -4.59 7.58
CA THR A 343 -4.56 -5.83 7.60
C THR A 343 -3.93 -6.83 8.55
N LEU A 344 -4.74 -7.46 9.39
CA LEU A 344 -4.38 -8.71 10.04
C LEU A 344 -4.55 -9.84 9.01
N TYR A 345 -3.45 -10.37 8.49
CA TYR A 345 -3.50 -11.54 7.63
C TYR A 345 -3.55 -12.80 8.49
N ARG A 346 -4.62 -13.61 8.38
CA ARG A 346 -4.59 -14.98 8.89
C ARG A 346 -3.90 -15.86 7.85
N ALA A 347 -2.63 -16.17 8.07
CA ALA A 347 -1.88 -17.08 7.19
C ALA A 347 -2.31 -18.56 7.38
N ASN A 348 -2.88 -18.88 8.55
CA ASN A 348 -3.58 -20.10 8.95
C ASN A 348 -4.46 -19.73 10.17
N GLU A 349 -5.32 -20.65 10.66
CA GLU A 349 -6.20 -20.40 11.83
C GLU A 349 -5.43 -19.94 13.10
N ASP A 350 -4.11 -20.18 13.15
CA ASP A 350 -3.27 -19.92 14.33
C ASP A 350 -2.23 -18.78 14.18
N ILE A 351 -2.09 -18.12 13.02
CA ILE A 351 -1.06 -17.07 12.83
C ILE A 351 -1.69 -15.78 12.31
N GLN A 352 -1.75 -14.77 13.17
CA GLN A 352 -2.04 -13.39 12.79
C GLN A 352 -0.73 -12.71 12.34
N LEU A 353 -0.69 -12.30 11.08
CA LEU A 353 0.39 -11.49 10.53
C LEU A 353 -0.06 -10.04 10.51
N HIS A 354 0.64 -9.21 11.30
CA HIS A 354 0.51 -7.77 11.25
C HIS A 354 1.19 -7.24 9.98
N ALA A 355 0.43 -6.66 9.05
CA ALA A 355 0.99 -6.10 7.83
C ALA A 355 0.41 -4.73 7.48
N ILE A 356 1.26 -3.88 6.90
CA ILE A 356 0.88 -2.58 6.34
C ILE A 356 1.18 -2.61 4.85
N HIS A 357 0.13 -2.47 4.03
CA HIS A 357 0.27 -2.30 2.58
C HIS A 357 0.48 -0.83 2.24
N ILE A 358 1.62 -0.54 1.63
CA ILE A 358 2.04 0.79 1.19
C ILE A 358 1.99 0.84 -0.34
N VAL A 359 1.15 1.73 -0.85
CA VAL A 359 1.00 1.98 -2.29
C VAL A 359 1.88 3.18 -2.68
N PRO A 360 2.84 3.02 -3.61
CA PRO A 360 3.77 4.10 -4.00
C PRO A 360 3.09 5.37 -4.52
N THR A 361 1.85 5.25 -4.98
CA THR A 361 1.07 6.34 -5.56
C THR A 361 -0.07 6.81 -4.65
N ARG A 362 -0.16 6.27 -3.42
CA ARG A 362 -1.12 6.68 -2.40
C ARG A 362 -0.37 7.27 -1.19
N PRO A 363 0.14 8.50 -1.30
CA PRO A 363 0.82 9.16 -0.18
C PRO A 363 -0.13 9.33 1.02
N GLY A 364 0.44 9.33 2.23
CA GLY A 364 -0.24 9.89 3.41
C GLY A 364 -0.92 8.92 4.37
N ALA A 365 -0.73 7.61 4.21
CA ALA A 365 -1.40 6.61 5.03
C ALA A 365 -0.56 6.03 6.18
N LEU A 366 0.76 6.08 6.09
CA LEU A 366 1.62 5.19 6.90
C LEU A 366 1.47 5.39 8.41
N ILE A 367 1.43 6.65 8.88
CA ILE A 367 1.34 6.92 10.32
C ILE A 367 -0.01 6.46 10.89
N HIS A 368 -1.09 6.64 10.12
CA HIS A 368 -2.41 6.17 10.47
C HIS A 368 -2.42 4.63 10.62
N GLU A 369 -1.87 3.92 9.63
CA GLU A 369 -1.76 2.46 9.66
C GLU A 369 -0.83 1.94 10.78
N ILE A 370 0.23 2.67 11.12
CA ILE A 370 1.06 2.38 12.30
C ILE A 370 0.21 2.48 13.58
N GLY A 371 -0.64 3.50 13.69
CA GLY A 371 -1.60 3.65 14.78
C GLY A 371 -2.51 2.43 14.92
N HIS A 372 -3.02 1.91 13.79
CA HIS A 372 -3.79 0.66 13.77
C HIS A 372 -2.99 -0.55 14.27
N GLN A 373 -1.74 -0.70 13.83
CA GLN A 373 -0.92 -1.82 14.29
C GLN A 373 -0.58 -1.73 15.78
N ILE A 374 -0.41 -0.54 16.34
CA ILE A 374 -0.12 -0.38 17.78
C ILE A 374 -1.26 -0.92 18.64
N HIS A 375 -2.52 -0.59 18.32
CA HIS A 375 -3.67 -1.04 19.12
C HIS A 375 -4.12 -2.47 18.80
N ASN A 376 -3.69 -3.04 17.68
CA ASN A 376 -3.89 -4.46 17.38
C ASN A 376 -2.94 -5.38 18.15
N VAL A 377 -1.85 -4.88 18.75
CA VAL A 377 -0.91 -5.68 19.55
C VAL A 377 -1.25 -5.60 21.03
N GLY A 378 -1.54 -6.76 21.63
CA GLY A 378 -1.93 -6.90 23.02
C GLY A 378 -3.40 -7.32 23.16
N ASP A 379 -4.02 -7.00 24.30
CA ASP A 379 -5.48 -7.08 24.43
C ASP A 379 -6.16 -5.92 23.69
N LYS A 380 -6.46 -6.14 22.41
CA LYS A 380 -7.12 -5.17 21.52
C LYS A 380 -8.46 -4.70 22.08
N ASP A 381 -9.29 -5.62 22.56
CA ASP A 381 -10.64 -5.30 23.01
C ASP A 381 -10.60 -4.40 24.26
N PHE A 382 -9.66 -4.68 25.17
CA PHE A 382 -9.39 -3.82 26.31
C PHE A 382 -8.95 -2.41 25.87
N ILE A 383 -8.00 -2.29 24.92
CA ILE A 383 -7.54 -0.98 24.42
C ILE A 383 -8.72 -0.21 23.81
N LEU A 384 -9.49 -0.84 22.92
CA LEU A 384 -10.60 -0.18 22.22
C LEU A 384 -11.74 0.21 23.16
N GLU A 385 -11.98 -0.56 24.23
CA GLU A 385 -12.92 -0.18 25.28
C GLU A 385 -12.44 1.04 26.08
N LYS A 386 -11.13 1.13 26.36
CA LYS A 386 -10.54 2.33 26.97
C LYS A 386 -10.63 3.55 26.07
N VAL A 387 -10.50 3.39 24.75
CA VAL A 387 -10.76 4.49 23.80
C VAL A 387 -12.23 4.89 23.86
N ARG A 388 -13.15 3.93 23.73
CA ARG A 388 -14.60 4.16 23.69
C ARG A 388 -15.12 4.96 24.89
N SER A 389 -14.61 4.64 26.08
CA SER A 389 -15.00 5.22 27.37
C SER A 389 -14.28 6.54 27.71
N HIS A 390 -13.22 6.90 26.97
CA HIS A 390 -12.46 8.12 27.21
C HIS A 390 -13.21 9.39 26.80
N LYS A 391 -13.04 10.50 27.55
CA LYS A 391 -13.62 11.81 27.23
C LYS A 391 -13.29 12.28 25.80
N PHE A 392 -12.06 12.03 25.34
CA PHE A 392 -11.60 12.32 23.98
C PHE A 392 -12.51 11.73 22.89
N ALA A 393 -13.03 10.51 23.07
CA ALA A 393 -13.94 9.91 22.11
C ALA A 393 -15.30 10.62 22.09
N GLN A 394 -15.76 11.15 23.23
CA GLN A 394 -16.97 11.98 23.29
C GLN A 394 -16.76 13.32 22.57
N SER A 395 -15.61 13.99 22.79
CA SER A 395 -15.24 15.21 22.07
C SER A 395 -15.11 14.97 20.56
N THR A 396 -14.53 13.85 20.16
CA THR A 396 -14.47 13.43 18.74
C THR A 396 -15.87 13.27 18.15
N ARG A 397 -16.78 12.58 18.84
CA ARG A 397 -18.19 12.47 18.41
C ARG A 397 -18.85 13.83 18.25
N ARG A 398 -18.59 14.80 19.12
CA ARG A 398 -19.13 16.16 18.96
C ARG A 398 -18.64 16.86 17.70
N ILE A 399 -17.37 16.71 17.34
CA ILE A 399 -16.82 17.24 16.08
C ILE A 399 -17.52 16.57 14.88
N VAL A 400 -17.60 15.24 14.90
CA VAL A 400 -18.23 14.45 13.82
C VAL A 400 -19.72 14.79 13.67
N SER A 401 -20.47 14.84 14.77
CA SER A 401 -21.90 15.21 14.75
C SER A 401 -22.12 16.62 14.21
N ALA A 402 -21.26 17.59 14.54
CA ALA A 402 -21.38 18.94 13.97
C ALA A 402 -21.23 18.96 12.44
N LEU A 403 -20.40 18.08 11.88
CA LEU A 403 -20.26 17.93 10.43
C LEU A 403 -21.47 17.21 9.82
N GLU A 404 -21.96 16.16 10.47
CA GLU A 404 -23.13 15.39 10.05
C GLU A 404 -24.41 16.25 10.03
N GLU A 405 -24.66 17.03 11.09
CA GLU A 405 -25.80 17.95 11.20
C GLU A 405 -25.81 19.03 10.11
N LYS A 406 -24.64 19.39 9.59
CA LYS A 406 -24.48 20.32 8.47
C LYS A 406 -24.55 19.64 7.09
N GLY A 407 -24.75 18.33 7.05
CA GLY A 407 -24.77 17.54 5.81
C GLY A 407 -23.43 17.50 5.08
N LEU A 408 -22.32 17.76 5.79
CA LEU A 408 -20.97 17.76 5.19
C LEU A 408 -20.38 16.35 5.10
N ILE A 409 -20.86 15.43 5.95
CA ILE A 409 -20.53 14.01 5.92
C ILE A 409 -21.80 13.16 5.99
N SER A 410 -21.75 11.94 5.44
CA SER A 410 -22.87 11.00 5.52
C SER A 410 -22.92 10.32 6.90
N PRO A 411 -24.09 9.81 7.33
CA PRO A 411 -24.20 9.04 8.56
C PRO A 411 -23.31 7.80 8.59
N GLN A 412 -23.11 7.14 7.45
CA GLN A 412 -22.22 5.98 7.34
C GLN A 412 -20.77 6.39 7.58
N TYR A 413 -20.35 7.54 7.05
CA TYR A 413 -19.00 8.04 7.27
C TYR A 413 -18.82 8.54 8.71
N ALA A 414 -19.83 9.20 9.29
CA ALA A 414 -19.83 9.59 10.70
C ALA A 414 -19.70 8.39 11.66
N ALA A 415 -20.40 7.29 11.37
CA ALA A 415 -20.28 6.05 12.13
C ALA A 415 -18.84 5.51 12.09
N TYR A 416 -18.25 5.42 10.90
CA TYR A 416 -16.85 5.01 10.71
C TYR A 416 -15.88 5.91 11.48
N LEU A 417 -16.01 7.24 11.37
CA LEU A 417 -15.15 8.22 12.07
C LEU A 417 -15.22 8.14 13.60
N THR A 418 -16.27 7.53 14.14
CA THR A 418 -16.49 7.40 15.60
C THR A 418 -16.21 6.00 16.13
N GLU A 419 -15.72 5.10 15.28
CA GLU A 419 -15.22 3.79 15.71
C GLU A 419 -13.97 3.95 16.59
N PRO A 420 -13.87 3.23 17.73
CA PRO A 420 -12.71 3.38 18.62
C PRO A 420 -11.36 3.13 17.94
N ALA A 421 -11.30 2.22 16.97
CA ALA A 421 -10.07 1.93 16.23
C ALA A 421 -9.61 3.13 15.38
N GLU A 422 -10.56 3.80 14.72
CA GLU A 422 -10.34 5.01 13.92
C GLU A 422 -10.00 6.21 14.79
N ILE A 423 -10.69 6.38 15.92
CA ILE A 423 -10.39 7.43 16.90
C ILE A 423 -8.94 7.30 17.38
N PHE A 424 -8.49 6.07 17.72
CA PHE A 424 -7.11 5.84 18.12
C PHE A 424 -6.13 6.18 16.99
N ALA A 425 -6.35 5.65 15.78
CA ALA A 425 -5.42 5.83 14.67
C ALA A 425 -5.29 7.30 14.24
N ARG A 426 -6.40 8.04 14.20
CA ARG A 426 -6.43 9.47 13.86
C ARG A 426 -5.81 10.33 14.95
N ALA A 427 -6.08 10.03 16.22
CA ALA A 427 -5.42 10.72 17.33
C ALA A 427 -3.92 10.44 17.33
N PHE A 428 -3.52 9.21 17.06
CA PHE A 428 -2.11 8.85 16.91
C PHE A 428 -1.45 9.66 15.78
N GLU A 429 -2.05 9.68 14.59
CA GLU A 429 -1.56 10.48 13.47
C GLU A 429 -1.46 11.96 13.80
N ALA A 430 -2.51 12.56 14.37
CA ALA A 430 -2.53 13.95 14.78
C ALA A 430 -1.44 14.26 15.82
N HIS A 431 -1.19 13.34 16.75
CA HIS A 431 -0.18 13.53 17.81
C HIS A 431 1.25 13.44 17.28
N VAL A 432 1.51 12.51 16.35
CA VAL A 432 2.82 12.45 15.67
C VAL A 432 3.03 13.73 14.86
N ALA A 433 2.02 14.18 14.09
CA ALA A 433 2.08 15.40 13.30
C ALA A 433 2.25 16.67 14.15
N ALA A 434 1.69 16.70 15.37
CA ALA A 434 1.84 17.83 16.29
C ALA A 434 3.25 17.91 16.94
N THR A 435 4.02 16.81 16.93
CA THR A 435 5.31 16.73 17.66
C THR A 435 6.52 16.52 16.77
N GLN A 436 6.34 16.13 15.50
CA GLN A 436 7.42 15.86 14.56
C GLN A 436 7.22 16.64 13.25
N SER A 437 8.32 17.01 12.58
CA SER A 437 8.24 17.62 11.24
C SER A 437 7.84 16.60 10.18
N MET A 438 7.35 17.08 9.03
CA MET A 438 6.99 16.20 7.91
C MET A 438 8.18 15.35 7.44
N GLU A 439 9.39 15.92 7.38
CA GLU A 439 10.61 15.18 7.04
C GLU A 439 10.92 14.11 8.08
N GLN A 440 10.74 14.39 9.37
CA GLN A 440 10.96 13.41 10.43
C GLN A 440 9.98 12.24 10.35
N MET A 441 8.75 12.49 9.89
CA MET A 441 7.73 11.46 9.71
C MET A 441 7.95 10.57 8.47
N GLY A 442 8.97 10.81 7.64
CA GLY A 442 9.16 10.09 6.38
C GLY A 442 8.50 10.75 5.17
N GLY A 443 8.03 11.99 5.34
CA GLY A 443 7.52 12.82 4.26
C GLY A 443 6.13 12.41 3.74
N SER A 444 5.89 12.72 2.47
CA SER A 444 4.65 12.48 1.75
C SER A 444 4.21 11.02 1.71
N LEU A 445 5.16 10.06 1.76
CA LEU A 445 4.82 8.64 1.89
C LEU A 445 4.00 8.38 3.15
N SER A 446 4.30 9.12 4.21
CA SER A 446 3.81 8.82 5.56
C SER A 446 2.59 9.62 5.97
N SER A 447 2.57 10.92 5.67
CA SER A 447 1.42 11.80 5.92
C SER A 447 1.36 12.91 4.87
N VAL A 448 0.14 13.32 4.53
CA VAL A 448 -0.14 14.47 3.65
C VAL A 448 -0.69 15.67 4.44
N GLY A 449 -0.86 15.54 5.76
CA GLY A 449 -1.40 16.58 6.63
C GLY A 449 -2.94 16.67 6.63
N SER A 450 -3.64 15.53 6.66
CA SER A 450 -5.11 15.47 6.68
C SER A 450 -5.71 16.15 7.93
N PRO A 451 -6.90 16.77 7.84
CA PRO A 451 -7.55 17.39 8.99
C PRO A 451 -7.73 16.40 10.14
N SER A 452 -7.36 16.81 11.36
CA SER A 452 -7.72 16.06 12.56
C SER A 452 -9.22 16.19 12.76
N LEU A 453 -9.96 15.15 12.34
CA LEU A 453 -11.37 14.96 12.71
C LEU A 453 -11.49 14.49 14.18
N THR A 454 -10.57 14.95 15.02
CA THR A 454 -10.37 14.60 16.42
C THR A 454 -9.90 15.86 17.16
N PRO A 455 -10.08 15.94 18.49
CA PRO A 455 -9.53 17.04 19.27
C PRO A 455 -8.01 17.21 19.09
N THR A 456 -7.52 18.44 19.29
CA THR A 456 -6.09 18.79 19.23
C THR A 456 -5.59 19.37 20.57
N GLY A 457 -4.33 19.80 20.65
CA GLY A 457 -3.77 20.45 21.84
C GLY A 457 -3.65 19.52 23.06
N ASP A 458 -3.93 20.06 24.24
CA ASP A 458 -3.76 19.36 25.53
C ASP A 458 -4.64 18.12 25.65
N GLU A 459 -5.85 18.13 25.08
CA GLU A 459 -6.76 16.99 25.13
C GLU A 459 -6.19 15.81 24.34
N LEU A 460 -5.60 16.08 23.17
CA LEU A 460 -4.90 15.08 22.37
C LEU A 460 -3.66 14.53 23.08
N ALA A 461 -2.81 15.41 23.63
CA ALA A 461 -1.62 14.99 24.34
C ALA A 461 -1.96 14.12 25.57
N THR A 462 -3.01 14.50 26.31
CA THR A 462 -3.50 13.73 27.46
C THR A 462 -4.05 12.38 27.03
N PHE A 463 -4.87 12.33 25.97
CA PHE A 463 -5.40 11.09 25.44
C PHE A 463 -4.28 10.14 25.02
N MET A 464 -3.29 10.61 24.28
CA MET A 464 -2.19 9.76 23.82
C MET A 464 -1.29 9.27 24.96
N SER A 465 -1.06 10.10 25.98
CA SER A 465 -0.36 9.67 27.21
C SER A 465 -1.13 8.56 27.94
N ASN A 466 -2.44 8.72 28.09
CA ASN A 466 -3.30 7.68 28.69
C ASN A 466 -3.30 6.39 27.87
N MET A 467 -3.42 6.51 26.54
CA MET A 467 -3.43 5.36 25.64
C MET A 467 -2.09 4.63 25.63
N ARG A 468 -0.96 5.34 25.77
CA ARG A 468 0.35 4.70 25.98
C ARG A 468 0.36 3.80 27.21
N ALA A 469 -0.13 4.30 28.35
CA ALA A 469 -0.20 3.52 29.59
C ALA A 469 -1.12 2.29 29.43
N VAL A 470 -2.26 2.46 28.76
CA VAL A 470 -3.20 1.37 28.45
C VAL A 470 -2.54 0.30 27.57
N VAL A 471 -1.83 0.71 26.51
CA VAL A 471 -1.12 -0.20 25.60
C VAL A 471 0.02 -0.94 26.32
N GLN A 472 0.73 -0.27 27.23
CA GLN A 472 1.78 -0.91 28.03
C GLN A 472 1.20 -1.95 29.00
N ALA A 473 0.07 -1.63 29.65
CA ALA A 473 -0.62 -2.55 30.55
C ALA A 473 -1.17 -3.78 29.81
N SER A 474 -1.82 -3.56 28.65
CA SER A 474 -2.42 -4.66 27.87
C SER A 474 -1.39 -5.67 27.35
N ARG A 475 -0.14 -5.25 27.17
CA ARG A 475 0.97 -6.10 26.74
C ARG A 475 1.64 -6.82 27.91
N SER A 476 1.78 -6.15 29.06
CA SER A 476 2.40 -6.73 30.26
C SER A 476 1.59 -7.89 30.85
N ASP A 477 0.26 -7.83 30.74
CA ASP A 477 -0.64 -8.89 31.19
C ASP A 477 -0.53 -10.17 30.34
N LEU A 478 -0.10 -10.06 29.08
CA LEU A 478 0.19 -11.22 28.24
C LEU A 478 1.49 -11.89 28.66
N ASP A 479 2.56 -11.12 28.89
CA ASP A 479 3.86 -11.64 29.34
C ASP A 479 3.78 -12.38 30.68
N SER A 480 2.92 -11.91 31.60
CA SER A 480 2.69 -12.56 32.89
C SER A 480 1.95 -13.90 32.76
N LYS A 481 0.96 -13.99 31.85
CA LYS A 481 0.22 -15.24 31.56
C LYS A 481 1.10 -16.27 30.85
N THR A 482 2.04 -15.85 29.99
CA THR A 482 2.99 -16.76 29.33
C THR A 482 4.04 -17.30 30.30
N ARG A 483 4.44 -16.51 31.31
CA ARG A 483 5.35 -16.96 32.39
C ARG A 483 4.69 -17.86 33.44
N ALA A 484 3.36 -17.82 33.58
CA ALA A 484 2.61 -18.57 34.59
C ALA A 484 2.18 -19.98 34.15
N ARG A 485 2.80 -20.58 33.12
CA ARG A 485 2.68 -22.03 32.87
C ARG A 485 3.68 -22.77 33.76
N PRO A 486 3.24 -23.56 34.76
CA PRO A 486 4.16 -24.44 35.48
C PRO A 486 4.74 -25.41 34.48
N ALA A 487 6.06 -25.62 34.52
CA ALA A 487 6.70 -26.68 33.76
C ALA A 487 6.06 -28.02 34.17
N GLU A 488 5.29 -28.63 33.28
CA GLU A 488 4.91 -30.02 33.45
C GLU A 488 6.19 -30.87 33.50
N PRO A 489 6.35 -31.73 34.52
CA PRO A 489 7.52 -32.57 34.63
C PRO A 489 7.52 -33.52 33.43
N ARG A 490 8.58 -33.44 32.60
CA ARG A 490 8.87 -34.43 31.57
C ARG A 490 8.93 -35.80 32.23
N ASN A 491 7.91 -36.62 32.00
CA ASN A 491 7.94 -38.03 32.38
C ASN A 491 9.18 -38.68 31.78
N ALA A 492 10.06 -39.17 32.65
CA ALA A 492 11.25 -39.91 32.30
C ALA A 492 10.86 -41.16 31.52
N ALA A 493 11.47 -41.32 30.35
CA ALA A 493 11.35 -42.50 29.52
C ALA A 493 11.82 -43.74 30.30
N THR A 494 10.94 -44.73 30.42
CA THR A 494 11.29 -46.08 30.87
C THR A 494 12.09 -46.78 29.76
N PRO A 495 13.24 -47.41 30.05
CA PRO A 495 14.03 -48.08 29.02
C PRO A 495 13.37 -49.41 28.63
N ARG A 496 13.06 -49.60 27.34
CA ARG A 496 12.71 -50.91 26.78
C ARG A 496 13.98 -51.76 26.68
N MET A 497 14.04 -52.84 27.46
CA MET A 497 14.91 -53.97 27.18
C MET A 497 14.39 -54.75 25.97
N SER A 498 15.36 -55.17 25.16
CA SER A 498 15.29 -55.99 23.97
C SER A 498 14.74 -57.40 24.23
N ILE A 499 13.94 -57.89 23.27
CA ILE A 499 14.11 -59.20 22.63
C ILE A 499 14.00 -58.98 21.13
#